data_AF-A0A1F6DUF9-F1
#
_entry.id   AF-A0A1F6DUF9-F1
#
_cell.length_a   1.000
_cell.length_b   1.000
_cell.length_c   1.000
_cell.angle_alpha   90.00
_cell.angle_beta   90.00
_cell.angle_gamma   90.00
#
_symmetry.space_group_name_H-M   'P 1'
#
loop_
_entity.id
_entity.type
_entity.pdbx_description
1 polymer ?
#
loop_
_entity_poly.entity_id
_entity_poly.type
_entity_poly.pdbx_seq_one_letter_code
_entity_poly.pdbx_strand_id
1 'polypeptide(L)'
;MKTAISFKIDKEVRDRARKVAKKIGIPLSMVVNQQLKTFADERRIEFYEPLIPNAKTRKILDEALRDIREGREDRFSPAFTSIEDMNRWLDRKP
;
A
#
# COMPACT_ATOMS: atom_id res chain seq x y z
N MET A 1 -22.33 -13.50 19.05
CA MET A 1 -22.85 -12.41 19.90
C MET A 1 -22.11 -11.13 19.56
N LYS A 2 -22.78 -9.99 19.40
CA LYS A 2 -22.12 -8.68 19.22
C LYS A 2 -22.03 -8.00 20.58
N THR A 3 -20.90 -7.36 20.86
CA THR A 3 -20.64 -6.67 22.14
C THR A 3 -20.31 -5.20 21.86
N ALA A 4 -20.73 -4.30 22.74
CA ALA A 4 -20.41 -2.89 22.65
C ALA A 4 -19.07 -2.58 23.36
N ILE A 5 -18.26 -1.72 22.75
CA ILE A 5 -17.03 -1.19 23.35
C ILE A 5 -17.18 0.34 23.37
N SER A 6 -16.90 0.95 24.52
CA SER A 6 -16.86 2.40 24.70
C SER A 6 -15.49 2.81 25.20
N PHE A 7 -14.87 3.80 24.57
CA PHE A 7 -13.60 4.36 24.98
C PHE A 7 -13.57 5.86 24.68
N LYS A 8 -12.79 6.60 25.47
CA LYS A 8 -12.55 8.03 25.23
C LYS A 8 -11.44 8.16 24.18
N ILE A 9 -11.64 9.06 23.22
CA ILE A 9 -10.67 9.41 22.19
C ILE A 9 -10.74 10.91 21.98
N ASP A 10 -9.61 11.51 21.62
CA ASP A 10 -9.58 12.89 21.18
C ASP A 10 -10.53 13.13 19.99
N LYS A 11 -11.24 14.26 20.02
CA LYS A 11 -12.26 14.59 19.02
C LYS A 11 -11.64 14.76 17.62
N GLU A 12 -10.49 15.43 17.54
CA GLU A 12 -9.83 15.70 16.27
C GLU A 12 -9.30 14.42 15.64
N VAL A 13 -8.75 13.51 16.45
CA VAL A 13 -8.31 12.18 15.98
C VAL A 13 -9.47 11.39 15.39
N ARG A 14 -10.60 11.32 16.11
CA ARG A 14 -11.81 10.62 15.65
C ARG A 14 -12.34 11.22 14.34
N ASP A 15 -12.43 12.54 14.27
CA ASP A 15 -13.03 13.23 13.12
C ASP A 15 -12.13 13.09 11.87
N ARG A 16 -10.80 13.13 12.03
CA ARG A 16 -9.85 12.82 10.95
C ARG A 16 -9.98 11.38 10.47
N ALA A 17 -9.97 10.41 11.38
CA ALA A 17 -10.11 8.99 11.03
C ALA A 17 -11.43 8.70 10.29
N ARG A 18 -12.54 9.30 10.75
CA ARG A 18 -13.85 9.21 10.10
C ARG A 18 -13.85 9.80 8.69
N LYS A 19 -13.16 10.93 8.48
CA LYS A 19 -13.02 11.55 7.14
C LYS A 19 -12.26 10.62 6.18
N VAL A 20 -11.20 9.97 6.65
CA VAL A 20 -10.42 9.01 5.84
C VAL A 20 -11.26 7.78 5.49
N ALA A 21 -11.92 7.16 6.47
CA ALA A 21 -12.79 6.00 6.22
C ALA A 21 -13.91 6.32 5.22
N LYS A 22 -14.53 7.51 5.33
CA LYS A 22 -15.56 7.96 4.38
C LYS A 22 -15.03 8.12 2.95
N LYS A 23 -13.79 8.58 2.77
CA LYS A 23 -13.17 8.72 1.44
C LYS A 23 -13.03 7.38 0.71
N ILE A 24 -12.86 6.29 1.45
CA ILE A 24 -12.75 4.93 0.90
C ILE A 24 -14.06 4.13 1.01
N GLY A 25 -15.19 4.79 1.34
CA GLY A 25 -16.52 4.19 1.30
C GLY A 25 -16.89 3.26 2.46
N ILE A 26 -16.17 3.30 3.59
CA ILE A 26 -16.44 2.40 4.73
C ILE A 26 -16.72 3.17 6.03
N PRO A 27 -17.51 2.60 6.97
CA PRO A 27 -17.73 3.22 8.28
C PRO A 27 -16.49 3.06 9.18
N LEU A 28 -16.27 4.03 10.08
CA LEU A 28 -15.15 3.99 11.03
C LEU A 28 -15.16 2.73 11.92
N SER A 29 -16.35 2.24 12.27
CA SER A 29 -16.49 1.01 13.07
C SER A 29 -15.91 -0.23 12.37
N MET A 30 -15.97 -0.29 11.03
CA MET A 30 -15.37 -1.38 10.27
C MET A 30 -13.85 -1.36 10.39
N VAL A 31 -13.24 -0.17 10.34
CA VAL A 31 -11.79 0.01 10.55
C VAL A 31 -11.37 -0.45 11.94
N VAL A 32 -12.08 -0.01 12.99
CA VAL A 32 -11.77 -0.40 14.37
C VAL A 32 -11.93 -1.91 14.58
N ASN A 33 -13.01 -2.51 14.07
CA ASN A 33 -13.22 -3.95 14.16
C ASN A 33 -12.12 -4.74 13.45
N GLN A 34 -11.69 -4.28 12.27
CA GLN A 34 -10.61 -4.93 11.53
C GLN A 34 -9.28 -4.85 12.29
N GLN A 35 -8.96 -3.70 12.88
CA GLN A 35 -7.74 -3.53 13.67
C GLN A 35 -7.74 -4.41 14.93
N LEU A 36 -8.88 -4.53 15.62
CA LEU A 36 -9.03 -5.44 16.76
C LEU A 36 -8.85 -6.90 16.36
N LYS A 37 -9.38 -7.29 15.19
CA LYS A 37 -9.20 -8.62 14.64
C LYS A 37 -7.73 -8.89 14.31
N THR A 38 -7.07 -7.98 13.60
CA THR A 38 -5.64 -8.09 13.28
C THR A 38 -4.80 -8.19 14.54
N PHE A 39 -5.07 -7.37 15.56
CA PHE A 39 -4.37 -7.46 16.85
C PHE A 39 -4.56 -8.83 17.53
N ALA A 40 -5.78 -9.38 17.53
CA ALA A 40 -6.06 -10.69 18.11
C ALA A 40 -5.36 -11.83 17.35
N ASP A 41 -5.33 -11.75 16.02
CA ASP A 41 -4.73 -12.76 15.15
C ASP A 41 -3.19 -12.72 15.22
N GLU A 42 -2.59 -11.52 15.15
CA GLU A 42 -1.13 -11.35 15.12
C GLU A 42 -0.47 -11.24 16.49
N ARG A 43 -1.24 -10.95 17.54
CA ARG A 43 -0.75 -10.79 18.93
C ARG A 43 0.35 -9.73 19.08
N ARG A 44 0.35 -8.73 18.20
CA ARG A 44 1.29 -7.60 18.21
C ARG A 44 0.63 -6.34 17.67
N ILE A 45 1.22 -5.20 18.00
CA ILE A 45 0.86 -3.90 17.42
C ILE A 45 2.09 -3.40 16.68
N GLU A 46 1.94 -3.12 15.39
CA GLU A 46 3.01 -2.54 14.58
C GLU A 46 2.86 -1.01 14.55
N PHE A 47 3.92 -0.33 14.96
CA PHE A 47 4.11 1.10 14.68
C PHE A 47 5.17 1.18 13.59
N TYR A 48 4.79 1.64 12.41
CA TYR A 48 5.75 1.84 11.32
C TYR A 48 5.62 3.25 10.75
N GLU A 49 6.77 3.84 10.42
CA GLU A 49 6.83 5.01 9.55
C GLU A 49 6.62 4.51 8.10
N PRO A 50 5.74 5.16 7.31
CA PRO A 50 5.51 4.72 5.94
C PRO A 50 6.84 4.67 5.18
N LEU A 51 7.06 3.57 4.45
CA LEU A 51 8.27 3.42 3.64
C LEU A 51 8.26 4.46 2.52
N ILE A 52 9.07 5.50 2.66
CA ILE A 52 9.28 6.52 1.64
C ILE A 52 10.45 6.07 0.76
N PRO A 53 10.28 5.98 -0.59
CA PRO A 53 11.40 5.68 -1.47
C PRO A 53 12.57 6.62 -1.24
N ASN A 54 13.77 6.06 -1.07
CA ASN A 54 15.00 6.84 -1.01
C ASN A 54 15.25 7.58 -2.33
N ALA A 55 16.21 8.52 -2.35
CA ALA A 55 16.48 9.35 -3.52
C ALA A 55 16.76 8.54 -4.80
N LYS A 56 17.47 7.41 -4.70
CA LYS A 56 17.78 6.54 -5.84
C LYS A 56 16.51 5.87 -6.37
N THR A 57 15.72 5.26 -5.50
CA THR A 57 14.46 4.60 -5.90
C THR A 57 13.47 5.60 -6.48
N ARG A 58 13.36 6.80 -5.88
CA ARG A 58 12.50 7.87 -6.38
C ARG A 58 12.89 8.29 -7.79
N LYS A 59 14.19 8.50 -8.05
CA LYS A 59 14.68 8.86 -9.38
C LYS A 59 14.31 7.80 -10.44
N ILE A 60 14.50 6.52 -10.13
CA ILE A 60 14.15 5.41 -11.03
C ILE A 60 12.64 5.41 -11.32
N LEU A 61 11.81 5.62 -10.30
CA LEU A 61 10.36 5.70 -10.46
C LEU A 61 9.94 6.91 -11.31
N ASP A 62 10.53 8.08 -11.08
CA ASP A 62 10.22 9.29 -11.84
C ASP A 62 10.60 9.16 -13.32
N GLU A 63 11.72 8.48 -13.61
CA GLU A 63 12.14 8.14 -14.97
C GLU A 63 11.17 7.16 -15.63
N ALA A 64 10.83 6.04 -14.96
CA ALA A 64 9.88 5.07 -15.48
C ALA A 64 8.50 5.68 -15.75
N LEU A 65 7.99 6.53 -14.84
CA LEU A 65 6.71 7.23 -15.02
C LEU A 65 6.74 8.27 -16.15
N ARG A 66 7.91 8.85 -16.46
CA ARG A 66 8.08 9.70 -17.65
C ARG A 66 8.02 8.85 -18.91
N ASP A 67 8.77 7.76 -18.95
CA ASP A 67 8.86 6.87 -20.12
C ASP A 67 7.50 6.25 -20.47
N ILE A 68 6.68 5.87 -19.47
CA ILE A 68 5.29 5.42 -19.68
C ILE A 68 4.44 6.51 -20.30
N ARG A 69 4.50 7.74 -19.78
CA ARG A 69 3.70 8.87 -20.29
C ARG A 69 4.06 9.26 -21.71
N GLU A 70 5.31 9.08 -22.08
CA GLU A 70 5.85 9.42 -23.40
C GLU A 70 5.81 8.25 -24.38
N GLY A 71 5.29 7.08 -23.98
CA GLY A 71 5.17 5.91 -24.85
C GLY A 71 6.51 5.28 -25.25
N ARG A 72 7.54 5.40 -24.42
CA ARG A 72 8.88 4.85 -24.67
C ARG A 72 8.96 3.36 -24.33
N GLU A 73 8.18 2.56 -25.04
CA GLU A 73 8.05 1.11 -24.78
C GLU A 73 9.39 0.35 -24.89
N ASP A 74 10.34 0.88 -25.68
CA ASP A 74 11.70 0.36 -25.84
C ASP A 74 12.54 0.39 -24.54
N ARG A 75 12.14 1.22 -23.57
CA ARG A 75 12.81 1.33 -22.26
C ARG A 75 12.39 0.23 -21.28
N PHE A 76 11.38 -0.57 -21.62
CA PHE A 76 10.84 -1.60 -20.76
C PHE A 76 11.19 -3.00 -21.26
N SER A 77 10.96 -4.00 -20.40
CA SER A 77 10.96 -5.38 -20.85
C SER A 77 9.84 -5.60 -21.87
N PRO A 78 9.99 -6.57 -22.80
CA PRO A 78 8.86 -7.01 -23.59
C PRO A 78 7.76 -7.60 -22.69
N ALA A 79 6.54 -7.71 -23.23
CA ALA A 79 5.52 -8.53 -22.61
C ALA A 79 5.95 -10.00 -22.64
N PHE A 80 5.87 -10.68 -21.50
CA PHE A 80 6.24 -12.08 -21.39
C PHE A 80 5.02 -12.98 -21.62
N THR A 81 5.21 -14.02 -22.42
CA THR A 81 4.18 -15.04 -22.69
C THR A 81 4.33 -16.30 -21.83
N SER A 82 5.47 -16.45 -21.16
CA SER A 82 5.76 -17.58 -20.26
C SER A 82 6.69 -17.15 -19.13
N ILE A 83 6.73 -17.96 -18.06
CA ILE A 83 7.67 -17.76 -16.94
C ILE A 83 9.10 -17.96 -17.42
N GLU A 84 9.33 -18.90 -18.34
CA GLU A 84 10.62 -19.20 -18.93
C GLU A 84 11.19 -18.00 -19.71
N ASP A 85 10.34 -17.28 -20.45
CA ASP A 85 10.74 -16.06 -21.16
C ASP A 85 11.10 -14.92 -20.20
N MET A 86 10.29 -14.75 -19.15
CA MET A 86 10.52 -13.74 -18.10
C MET A 86 11.85 -13.98 -17.39
N ASN A 87 12.10 -15.22 -16.92
CA ASN A 87 13.33 -15.57 -16.21
C ASN A 87 14.55 -15.36 -17.11
N ARG A 88 14.51 -15.81 -18.37
CA ARG A 88 15.60 -15.61 -19.33
C ARG A 88 15.94 -14.13 -19.53
N TRP A 89 14.93 -13.27 -19.55
CA TRP A 89 15.14 -11.83 -19.71
C TRP A 89 15.66 -11.18 -18.43
N LEU A 90 15.19 -11.57 -17.25
CA LEU A 90 15.59 -10.98 -15.97
C LEU A 90 16.98 -11.43 -15.50
N ASP A 91 17.33 -12.69 -15.78
CA ASP A 91 18.61 -13.29 -15.37
C ASP A 91 19.77 -12.92 -16.31
N ARG A 92 19.48 -12.28 -17.45
CA ARG A 92 20.54 -11.74 -18.31
C ARG A 92 21.29 -10.68 -17.51
N LYS A 93 22.56 -10.93 -17.20
CA LYS A 93 23.40 -9.91 -16.56
C LYS A 93 23.51 -8.71 -17.53
N PRO A 94 23.46 -7.48 -17.00
CA PRO A 94 23.62 -6.27 -17.81
C PRO A 94 24.96 -6.23 -18.54
#